data_AF-A0A959ZJA9-F1
#
_entry.id   AF-A0A959ZJA9-F1
#
_cell.length_a   1.000
_cell.length_b   1.000
_cell.length_c   1.000
_cell.angle_alpha   90.00
_cell.angle_beta   90.00
_cell.angle_gamma   90.00
#
_symmetry.space_group_name_H-M   'P 1'
#
loop_
_entity.id
_entity.type
_entity.pdbx_description
1 polymer ?
#
loop_
_entity_poly.entity_id
_entity_poly.type
_entity_poly.pdbx_seq_one_letter_code
_entity_poly.pdbx_strand_id
1 'polypeptide(L)' 'MLELIAVLDRLSGVLKPQAAHDWLLSPNPALDHFKPVELLREGDYRTVLGAIDAMGEGVFL' A
#
# COMPACT_ATOMS: atom_id res chain seq x y z
N MET A 1 4.11 14.58 -5.26
CA MET A 1 5.18 13.69 -5.78
C MET A 1 6.05 13.11 -4.66
N LEU A 2 6.19 13.81 -3.52
CA LEU A 2 6.89 13.28 -2.34
C LEU A 2 6.11 12.15 -1.66
N GLU A 3 4.79 12.17 -1.76
CA GLU A 3 3.87 11.21 -1.15
C GLU A 3 4.04 9.81 -1.75
N LEU A 4 4.15 9.72 -3.08
CA LEU A 4 4.38 8.45 -3.77
C LEU A 4 5.74 7.85 -3.39
N ILE A 5 6.78 8.67 -3.27
CA ILE A 5 8.10 8.22 -2.83
C ILE A 5 8.01 7.65 -1.41
N ALA A 6 7.33 8.34 -0.49
CA ALA A 6 7.14 7.87 0.88
C ALA A 6 6.38 6.53 0.93
N VAL A 7 5.33 6.36 0.10
CA VAL A 7 4.58 5.09 -0.01
C VAL A 7 5.49 3.97 -0.51
N LEU A 8 6.25 4.19 -1.58
CA LEU A 8 7.11 3.17 -2.17
C LEU A 8 8.26 2.78 -1.24
N ASP A 9 8.88 3.77 -0.59
CA ASP A 9 9.93 3.55 0.41
C ASP A 9 9.40 2.70 1.57
N ARG A 10 8.24 3.08 2.12
CA ARG A 10 7.60 2.35 3.21
C ARG A 10 7.22 0.92 2.81
N LEU A 11 6.62 0.75 1.63
CA LEU A 11 6.24 -0.56 1.10
C LEU A 11 7.45 -1.47 0.91
N SER A 12 8.58 -0.93 0.43
CA SER A 12 9.82 -1.68 0.22
C SER A 12 10.42 -2.22 1.52
N GLY A 13 10.13 -1.58 2.66
CA GLY A 13 10.52 -2.05 3.98
C GLY A 13 9.69 -3.22 4.50
N VAL A 14 8.51 -3.48 3.91
CA VAL A 14 7.57 -4.52 4.36
C VAL A 14 7.53 -5.71 3.39
N LEU A 15 7.51 -5.45 2.07
CA LEU A 15 7.36 -6.49 1.05
C LEU A 15 8.57 -6.56 0.11
N LYS A 16 8.87 -7.78 -0.34
CA LYS A 16 9.81 -8.00 -1.46
C LYS A 16 9.26 -7.36 -2.75
N PRO A 17 10.12 -6.96 -3.70
CA PRO A 17 9.70 -6.21 -4.89
C PRO A 17 8.54 -6.83 -5.68
N GLN A 18 8.57 -8.14 -5.92
CA GLN A 18 7.49 -8.82 -6.65
C GLN A 18 6.17 -8.79 -5.87
N ALA A 19 6.20 -9.06 -4.57
CA ALA A 19 5.02 -9.03 -3.72
C ALA A 19 4.47 -7.60 -3.57
N ALA A 20 5.33 -6.60 -3.49
CA ALA A 20 4.94 -5.18 -3.48
C ALA A 20 4.22 -4.79 -4.77
N HIS A 21 4.77 -5.19 -5.93
CA HIS A 21 4.15 -4.98 -7.23
C HIS A 21 2.75 -5.63 -7.30
N ASP A 22 2.65 -6.89 -6.92
CA ASP A 22 1.39 -7.63 -6.97
C ASP A 22 0.36 -7.03 -6.01
N TRP A 23 0.77 -6.61 -4.82
CA TRP A 23 -0.07 -5.93 -3.84
C TRP A 23 -0.62 -4.60 -4.37
N LEU A 24 0.23 -3.77 -5.00
CA LEU A 24 -0.20 -2.49 -5.57
C LEU A 24 -1.27 -2.62 -6.67
N LEU A 25 -1.28 -3.75 -7.39
CA LEU A 25 -2.14 -3.98 -8.55
C LEU A 25 -3.33 -4.91 -8.28
N SER A 26 -3.41 -5.46 -7.07
CA SER A 26 -4.48 -6.39 -6.67
C SER A 26 -5.51 -5.69 -5.78
N PRO A 27 -6.80 -6.03 -5.90
CA PRO A 27 -7.82 -5.64 -4.94
C PRO A 27 -7.42 -6.07 -3.53
N ASN A 28 -7.44 -5.16 -2.56
CA ASN A 28 -7.06 -5.46 -1.19
C ASN A 28 -8.28 -5.37 -0.25
N PRO A 29 -8.67 -6.46 0.44
CA PRO A 29 -9.81 -6.45 1.37
C PRO A 29 -9.71 -5.39 2.48
N ALA A 30 -8.50 -5.07 2.96
CA ALA A 30 -8.29 -4.02 3.97
C ALA A 30 -8.46 -2.59 3.44
N LEU A 31 -8.64 -2.44 2.12
CA LEU A 31 -8.82 -1.19 1.41
C LEU A 31 -10.19 -1.13 0.71
N ASP A 32 -11.22 -1.74 1.31
CA ASP A 32 -12.56 -1.87 0.71
C ASP A 32 -12.53 -2.49 -0.70
N HIS A 33 -11.58 -3.38 -0.95
CA HIS A 33 -11.32 -4.04 -2.23
C HIS A 33 -10.83 -3.11 -3.35
N PHE A 34 -10.45 -1.86 -3.05
CA PHE A 34 -9.71 -1.04 -4.00
C PHE A 34 -8.29 -1.57 -4.20
N LYS A 35 -7.73 -1.31 -5.39
CA LYS A 35 -6.30 -1.49 -5.62
C LYS A 35 -5.55 -0.30 -5.00
N PRO A 36 -4.41 -0.53 -4.31
CA PRO A 36 -3.62 0.58 -3.79
C PRO A 36 -3.25 1.62 -4.85
N VAL A 37 -2.94 1.21 -6.09
CA VAL A 37 -2.60 2.15 -7.17
C VAL A 37 -3.77 3.08 -7.55
N GLU A 38 -5.01 2.64 -7.39
CA GLU A 38 -6.19 3.46 -7.65
C GLU A 38 -6.32 4.54 -6.59
N LEU A 39 -6.18 4.18 -5.31
CA LEU A 39 -6.18 5.14 -4.19
C LEU A 39 -5.05 6.17 -4.32
N LEU A 40 -3.85 5.74 -4.70
CA LEU A 40 -2.73 6.64 -4.94
C LEU A 40 -3.00 7.63 -6.10
N ARG A 41 -3.67 7.17 -7.16
CA ARG A 41 -4.07 8.03 -8.29
C ARG A 41 -5.08 9.09 -7.87
N GLU A 42 -6.03 8.74 -7.00
CA GLU A 42 -7.01 9.68 -6.45
C GLU A 42 -6.42 10.57 -5.34
N GLY A 43 -5.14 10.38 -4.98
CA GLY A 43 -4.45 11.17 -3.96
C GLY A 43 -4.66 10.69 -2.52
N ASP A 44 -5.30 9.54 -2.32
CA ASP A 44 -5.50 8.95 -1.00
C ASP A 44 -4.32 8.07 -0.56
N TYR A 45 -3.15 8.71 -0.46
CA TYR A 45 -1.92 8.04 -0.04
C TYR A 45 -1.90 7.66 1.45
N ARG A 46 -2.70 8.35 2.29
CA ARG A 46 -2.75 8.11 3.74
C ARG A 46 -3.38 6.77 4.07
N THR A 47 -4.48 6.42 3.40
CA THR A 47 -5.12 5.12 3.54
C THR A 47 -4.17 3.99 3.13
N VAL A 48 -3.44 4.17 2.03
CA VAL A 48 -2.44 3.19 1.56
C VAL A 48 -1.29 3.03 2.57
N LEU A 49 -0.76 4.12 3.13
CA LEU A 49 0.26 4.06 4.18
C LEU A 49 -0.23 3.31 5.42
N GLY A 50 -1.45 3.58 5.89
CA GLY A 50 -2.03 2.88 7.03
C GLY A 50 -2.13 1.38 6.81
N ALA A 51 -2.50 0.93 5.61
CA ALA A 51 -2.51 -0.49 5.27
C ALA A 51 -1.09 -1.10 5.26
N ILE A 52 -0.08 -0.37 4.80
CA ILE A 52 1.31 -0.83 4.82
C ILE A 52 1.84 -0.95 6.25
N ASP A 53 1.51 0.01 7.11
CA ASP A 53 1.89 -0.01 8.52
C ASP A 53 1.24 -1.20 9.25
N ALA A 54 -0.05 -1.44 9.04
CA ALA A 54 -0.75 -2.59 9.60
C ALA A 54 -0.13 -3.93 9.16
N MET A 55 0.24 -4.06 7.88
CA MET A 55 0.95 -5.24 7.38
C MET A 55 2.32 -5.43 8.07
N GLY A 56 3.09 -4.35 8.24
CA GLY A 56 4.40 -4.39 8.88
C GLY A 56 4.35 -4.76 10.37
N GLU A 57 3.26 -4.40 11.05
CA GLU A 57 3.00 -4.74 12.46
C GLU A 57 2.44 -6.16 12.65
N GLY A 58 2.11 -6.88 11.57
CA GLY A 58 1.47 -8.19 11.63
C GLY A 58 -0.01 -8.13 12.04
N VAL A 59 -0.64 -6.96 11.91
CA VAL A 59 -2.08 -6.79 12.12
C VAL A 59 -2.79 -7.22 10.84
N PHE A 60 -3.28 -8.46 10.84
CA PHE A 60 -4.20 -8.93 9.80
C PHE A 60 -5.59 -8.36 10.10
N LEU A 61 -6.00 -7.34 9.33
CA LEU A 61 -7.35 -6.77 9.32
C LEU A 61 -8.31 -7.63 8.47
#